data_AF-A0A8X6RK26-F1
#
_entry.id   AF-A0A8X6RK26-F1
#
_cell.length_a   1.000
_cell.length_b   1.000
_cell.length_c   1.000
_cell.angle_alpha   90.00
_cell.angle_beta   90.00
_cell.angle_gamma   90.00
#
_symmetry.space_group_name_H-M   'P 1'
#
loop_
_entity.id
_entity.type
_entity.pdbx_description
1 polymer ?
#
loop_
_entity_poly.entity_id
_entity_poly.type
_entity_poly.pdbx_seq_one_letter_code
_entity_poly.pdbx_strand_id
1 'polypeptide(L)' 'MEVAGALSIFQRSQSLYNVRYTKYLGDGDSKAFTSIVENKVYGDHCSVEKLECIGHVMKKNGDTSSTLEN' A
#
# COMPACT_ATOMS: atom_id res chain seq x y z
N MET A 1 3.13 -3.90 -7.50
CA MET A 1 2.27 -5.04 -7.09
C MET A 1 1.17 -5.16 -8.13
N GLU A 2 0.96 -6.33 -8.75
CA GLU A 2 -0.22 -6.49 -9.61
C GLU A 2 -1.49 -6.54 -8.76
N VAL A 3 -2.52 -5.79 -9.18
CA VAL A 3 -3.78 -5.62 -8.43
C VAL A 3 -4.48 -6.96 -8.19
N ALA A 4 -4.53 -7.81 -9.22
CA ALA A 4 -5.13 -9.15 -9.14
C ALA A 4 -4.38 -10.06 -8.15
N GLY A 5 -3.05 -9.95 -8.09
CA GLY A 5 -2.23 -10.69 -7.14
C GLY A 5 -2.51 -10.29 -5.69
N ALA A 6 -2.67 -8.99 -5.44
CA ALA A 6 -3.00 -8.47 -4.11
C ALA A 6 -4.36 -8.99 -3.63
N LEU A 7 -5.38 -8.94 -4.49
CA LEU A 7 -6.71 -9.49 -4.19
C LEU A 7 -6.65 -11.00 -3.89
N SER A 8 -5.94 -11.76 -4.72
CA SER A 8 -5.83 -13.22 -4.55
C SER A 8 -5.20 -13.59 -3.21
N ILE A 9 -4.19 -12.83 -2.75
CA ILE A 9 -3.55 -13.06 -1.44
C ILE A 9 -4.53 -12.82 -0.29
N PHE A 10 -5.30 -11.73 -0.34
CA PHE A 10 -6.27 -11.38 0.70
C PHE A 10 -7.44 -12.38 0.75
N GLN A 11 -7.95 -12.81 -0.40
CA GLN A 11 -8.99 -13.85 -0.46
C GLN A 11 -8.47 -15.19 0.05
N ARG A 12 -7.24 -15.56 -0.34
CA ARG A 12 -6.63 -16.81 0.05
C ARG A 12 -6.30 -16.86 1.53
N SER A 13 -5.90 -15.75 2.16
CA SER A 13 -5.65 -15.70 3.60
C SER A 13 -6.94 -15.93 4.41
N GLN A 14 -8.05 -15.37 3.95
CA GLN A 14 -9.36 -15.62 4.56
C GLN A 14 -9.79 -17.08 4.37
N SER A 15 -9.65 -17.62 3.16
CA SER A 15 -10.10 -18.98 2.85
C SER A 15 -9.27 -20.07 3.53
N LEU A 16 -7.95 -19.91 3.61
CA LEU A 16 -7.06 -20.95 4.14
C LEU A 16 -6.88 -20.87 5.65
N TYR A 17 -6.84 -19.66 6.21
CA TYR A 17 -6.47 -19.45 7.60
C TYR A 17 -7.50 -18.66 8.40
N ASN A 18 -8.60 -18.21 7.76
CA ASN A 18 -9.61 -17.33 8.35
C ASN A 18 -9.02 -16.04 8.97
N VAL A 19 -7.88 -15.60 8.46
CA VAL A 19 -7.20 -14.38 8.92
C VAL A 19 -7.57 -13.19 8.04
N ARG A 20 -7.57 -12.01 8.65
CA ARG A 20 -7.90 -10.74 7.99
C ARG A 20 -6.74 -9.78 8.13
N TYR A 21 -6.23 -9.32 7.00
CA TYR A 21 -5.26 -8.24 6.99
C TYR A 21 -5.97 -6.91 7.21
N THR A 22 -5.68 -6.25 8.31
CA THR A 22 -6.24 -4.92 8.64
C THR A 22 -5.39 -3.78 8.13
N LYS A 23 -4.13 -4.06 7.74
CA LYS A 23 -3.16 -3.06 7.30
C LYS A 23 -2.54 -3.49 5.98
N TYR A 24 -2.54 -2.59 5.00
CA TYR A 24 -1.93 -2.78 3.69
C TYR A 24 -0.71 -1.85 3.59
N LEU A 25 0.48 -2.43 3.50
CA LEU A 25 1.72 -1.67 3.26
C LEU A 25 2.00 -1.65 1.76
N GLY A 26 2.08 -0.47 1.16
CA GLY A 26 2.34 -0.32 -0.26
C GLY A 26 3.14 0.93 -0.59
N ASP A 27 3.98 0.84 -1.63
CA ASP A 27 4.88 1.91 -2.07
C ASP A 27 4.15 2.97 -2.91
N GLY A 28 3.13 3.60 -2.33
CA GLY A 28 2.30 4.59 -3.01
C GLY A 28 1.30 4.03 -4.03
N ASP A 29 1.31 2.72 -4.31
CA ASP A 29 0.40 2.11 -5.29
C ASP A 29 -1.05 2.10 -4.79
N SER A 30 -1.77 3.16 -5.13
CA SER A 30 -3.16 3.37 -4.73
C SER A 30 -4.13 2.46 -5.49
N LYS A 31 -3.76 1.94 -6.67
CA LYS A 31 -4.66 1.10 -7.49
C LYS A 31 -4.95 -0.24 -6.83
N ALA A 32 -3.92 -0.90 -6.32
CA ALA A 32 -4.08 -2.17 -5.61
C ALA A 32 -4.95 -2.01 -4.34
N PHE A 33 -4.73 -0.95 -3.57
CA PHE A 33 -5.51 -0.64 -2.38
C PHE A 33 -6.99 -0.37 -2.71
N THR A 34 -7.25 0.48 -3.71
CA THR A 34 -8.63 0.78 -4.15
C THR A 34 -9.37 -0.49 -4.53
N SER A 35 -8.77 -1.39 -5.32
CA SER A 35 -9.44 -2.63 -5.70
C SER A 35 -9.69 -3.57 -4.52
N ILE A 36 -8.81 -3.62 -3.52
CA ILE A 36 -9.03 -4.40 -2.28
C ILE A 36 -10.26 -3.88 -1.53
N VAL A 37 -10.38 -2.56 -1.41
CA VAL A 37 -11.51 -1.90 -0.74
C VAL A 37 -12.81 -2.09 -1.54
N GLU A 38 -12.77 -1.89 -2.86
CA GLU A 38 -13.93 -2.08 -3.74
C GLU A 38 -14.45 -3.51 -3.77
N ASN A 39 -13.54 -4.49 -3.77
CA ASN A 39 -13.92 -5.91 -3.74
C ASN A 39 -14.40 -6.38 -2.37
N LYS A 40 -14.37 -5.52 -1.34
CA LYS A 40 -14.79 -5.82 0.04
C LYS A 40 -14.35 -7.21 0.49
N VAL A 41 -13.05 -7.51 0.38
CA VAL A 41 -12.51 -8.87 0.59
C VAL A 41 -12.90 -9.48 1.94
N TYR A 42 -13.17 -8.65 2.95
CA TYR A 42 -13.61 -9.06 4.28
C TYR A 42 -15.03 -8.59 4.66
N GLY A 43 -15.79 -8.02 3.72
CA GLY A 43 -17.11 -7.42 3.93
C GLY A 43 -17.10 -6.04 4.58
N ASP A 44 -18.29 -5.46 4.80
CA ASP A 44 -18.49 -4.11 5.36
C ASP A 44 -18.01 -3.92 6.81
N HIS A 45 -17.71 -5.01 7.53
CA HIS A 45 -17.24 -4.95 8.92
C HIS A 45 -15.71 -4.88 9.07
N CYS A 46 -14.93 -5.02 7.99
CA CYS A 46 -13.48 -5.03 8.06
C CYS A 46 -12.86 -4.17 6.96
N SER A 47 -12.61 -2.90 7.27
CA SER A 47 -11.84 -2.00 6.44
C SER A 47 -10.33 -2.26 6.60
N VAL A 48 -9.62 -2.22 5.48
CA VAL A 48 -8.16 -2.30 5.43
C VAL A 48 -7.60 -0.88 5.42
N GLU A 49 -6.67 -0.58 6.32
CA GLU A 49 -6.00 0.72 6.39
C GLU A 49 -4.71 0.71 5.54
N LYS A 50 -4.53 1.72 4.67
CA LYS A 50 -3.30 1.88 3.89
C LYS A 50 -2.22 2.49 4.77
N LEU A 51 -1.12 1.77 4.94
CA LEU A 51 0.11 2.30 5.53
C LEU A 51 1.05 2.78 4.42
N GLU A 52 1.56 3.98 4.57
CA GLU A 52 2.59 4.52 3.69
C GLU A 52 3.98 4.07 4.13
N CYS A 53 4.82 3.71 3.15
CA CYS A 53 6.23 3.45 3.40
C CYS A 53 6.95 4.75 3.80
N ILE A 54 7.49 4.77 5.01
CA ILE A 54 8.26 5.89 5.58
C ILE A 54 9.46 6.28 4.70
N GLY A 55 9.96 5.36 3.86
CA GLY A 55 11.03 5.59 2.89
C GLY A 55 10.62 6.33 1.62
N HIS A 56 9.33 6.40 1.27
CA HIS A 56 8.85 7.19 0.13
C HIS A 56 8.99 8.71 0.39
N VAL A 57 8.90 9.11 1.67
CA VAL A 57 9.11 10.51 2.12
C VAL A 57 10.58 10.93 2.09
N MET A 58 11.52 10.03 1.80
CA MET A 58 12.96 10.35 1.82
C MET A 58 13.63 10.25 0.46
N LYS A 59 13.14 11.03 -0.50
CA LYS A 59 13.98 11.58 -1.58
C LYS A 59 13.81 13.08 -1.69
N LYS A 60 14.20 13.76 -0.60
CA LYS A 60 14.46 15.20 -0.58
C LYS A 60 15.94 15.42 -0.87
N ASN A 61 16.41 14.99 -2.03
CA ASN A 61 17.77 15.27 -2.47
C ASN A 61 17.75 16.45 -3.43
N GLY A 62 18.20 17.61 -2.94
CA GLY A 62 18.50 18.78 -3.76
C GLY A 62 18.48 20.07 -2.95
N ASP A 63 19.30 20.16 -1.90
CA ASP A 63 19.90 21.45 -1.56
C ASP A 63 20.78 21.84 -2.77
N THR A 64 20.33 22.79 -3.59
CA THR A 64 21.19 23.50 -4.52
C THR A 64 21.77 24.71 -3.81
N SER A 65 22.67 24.49 -2.85
CA SER A 65 23.61 25.50 -2.38
C SER A 65 25.00 25.10 -2.87
N SER A 66 25.34 25.50 -4.10
CA SER A 66 26.72 25.66 -4.61
C SER A 66 26.68 26.36 -5.97
N THR A 67 26.35 27.65 -5.97
CA THR A 67 26.96 28.60 -6.90
C THR A 67 27.61 29.69 -6.07
N LEU A 68 28.83 29.39 -5.61
CA LEU A 68 29.83 30.36 -5.17
C LEU A 68 31.15 29.96 -5.84
N GLU A 69 31.35 30.38 -7.09
CA GLU A 69 32.68 30.56 -7.66
C GLU A 69 32.67 31.82 -8.54
N ASN A 70 33.33 32.85 -8.00
CA ASN A 70 34.03 34.00 -8.61
C ASN A 70 33.29 34.93 -9.60
#